data_AF-A0A259ILN6-F1
#
_entry.id   AF-A0A259ILN6-F1
#
_cell.length_a   1.000
_cell.length_b   1.000
_cell.length_c   1.000
_cell.angle_alpha   90.00
_cell.angle_beta   90.00
_cell.angle_gamma   90.00
#
_symmetry.space_group_name_H-M   'P 1'
#
loop_
_entity.id
_entity.type
_entity.pdbx_description
1 polymer ?
#
loop_
_entity_poly.entity_id
_entity_poly.type
_entity_poly.pdbx_seq_one_letter_code
_entity_poly.pdbx_strand_id
1 'polypeptide(L)'
;MARIDNLAALRAVYKPATDRSVAKVLPGIDGHCRRFIALSPFLLLATGGPDGTSDVSPRGDAPGFVTVADDTTLLLPDRPGNNRLDSLENIIARPGVGLLFLVPGVDETLRVNGTAE
;
A
#
# COMPACT_ATOMS: atom_id res chain seq x y z
N MET A 1 -29.15 -10.89 -3.93
CA MET A 1 -27.77 -11.05 -3.41
C MET A 1 -27.86 -11.03 -1.90
N ALA A 2 -27.38 -12.06 -1.18
CA ALA A 2 -27.48 -12.10 0.28
C ALA A 2 -26.41 -11.21 0.93
N ARG A 3 -26.75 -10.52 2.03
CA ARG A 3 -25.78 -9.74 2.83
C ARG A 3 -24.84 -10.69 3.56
N ILE A 4 -23.54 -10.47 3.44
CA ILE A 4 -22.50 -11.19 4.20
C ILE A 4 -22.01 -10.24 5.31
N ASP A 5 -22.23 -10.60 6.57
CA ASP A 5 -21.88 -9.76 7.74
C ASP A 5 -20.92 -10.45 8.72
N ASN A 6 -20.43 -11.65 8.38
CA ASN A 6 -19.46 -12.37 9.19
C ASN A 6 -18.52 -13.24 8.34
N LEU A 7 -17.40 -13.64 8.94
CA LEU A 7 -16.33 -14.36 8.26
C LEU A 7 -16.74 -15.78 7.80
N ALA A 8 -17.58 -16.47 8.58
CA ALA A 8 -18.03 -17.82 8.25
C ALA A 8 -18.90 -17.81 6.99
N ALA A 9 -19.85 -16.86 6.91
CA ALA A 9 -20.67 -16.65 5.72
C ALA A 9 -19.81 -16.29 4.49
N LEU A 10 -18.76 -15.48 4.66
CA LEU A 10 -17.84 -15.16 3.56
C LEU A 10 -17.07 -16.40 3.06
N ARG A 11 -16.57 -17.22 3.98
CA ARG A 11 -15.81 -18.44 3.66
C ARG A 11 -16.67 -19.56 3.07
N ALA A 12 -17.97 -19.55 3.30
CA ALA A 12 -18.89 -20.45 2.60
C ALA A 12 -18.99 -20.15 1.10
N VAL A 13 -18.70 -18.90 0.68
CA VAL A 13 -18.79 -18.47 -0.73
C VAL A 13 -17.44 -18.60 -1.46
N TYR A 14 -16.34 -18.31 -0.79
CA TYR A 14 -15.01 -18.27 -1.41
C TYR A 14 -14.11 -19.42 -0.95
N LYS A 15 -13.47 -20.09 -1.92
CA LYS A 15 -12.40 -21.06 -1.66
C LYS A 15 -11.19 -20.38 -0.99
N PRO A 16 -10.38 -21.11 -0.23
CA PRO A 16 -9.07 -20.63 0.23
C PRO A 16 -8.20 -20.15 -0.94
N ALA A 17 -7.27 -19.24 -0.64
CA ALA A 17 -6.26 -18.84 -1.61
C ALA A 17 -5.39 -20.05 -1.99
N THR A 18 -4.93 -20.09 -3.24
CA THR A 18 -4.00 -21.13 -3.70
C THR A 18 -2.61 -20.89 -3.09
N ASP A 19 -1.84 -21.96 -2.89
CA ASP A 19 -0.48 -21.86 -2.31
C ASP A 19 0.41 -20.90 -3.10
N ARG A 20 0.32 -20.91 -4.43
CA ARG A 20 1.03 -19.96 -5.30
C ARG A 20 0.66 -18.50 -5.02
N SER A 21 -0.60 -18.22 -4.72
CA SER A 21 -1.08 -16.86 -4.42
C SER A 21 -0.65 -16.39 -3.04
N VAL A 22 -0.41 -17.31 -2.11
CA VAL A 22 0.15 -17.01 -0.78
C VAL A 22 1.66 -16.81 -0.88
N ALA A 23 2.36 -17.70 -1.58
CA ALA A 23 3.82 -17.70 -1.69
C ALA A 23 4.40 -16.46 -2.38
N LYS A 24 3.62 -15.72 -3.19
CA LYS A 24 4.06 -14.45 -3.80
C LYS A 24 4.14 -13.29 -2.80
N VAL A 25 3.66 -13.46 -1.57
CA VAL A 25 3.78 -12.44 -0.53
C VAL A 25 5.15 -12.61 0.13
N LEU A 26 6.02 -11.63 -0.08
CA LEU A 26 7.35 -11.63 0.49
C LEU A 26 7.35 -10.96 1.87
N PRO A 27 8.18 -11.42 2.83
CA PRO A 27 8.31 -10.78 4.15
C PRO A 27 9.14 -9.48 4.11
N GLY A 28 9.76 -9.15 2.97
CA GLY A 28 10.62 -7.99 2.81
C GLY A 28 10.79 -7.60 1.34
N ILE A 29 11.54 -6.52 1.14
CA ILE A 29 11.72 -5.82 -0.14
C ILE A 29 12.94 -6.40 -0.86
N ASP A 30 12.68 -7.41 -1.69
CA ASP A 30 13.72 -8.07 -2.47
C ASP A 30 14.25 -7.19 -3.63
N GLY A 31 15.21 -7.72 -4.40
CA GLY A 31 15.78 -7.00 -5.53
C GLY A 31 14.79 -6.64 -6.64
N HIS A 32 13.71 -7.41 -6.83
CA HIS A 32 12.67 -7.09 -7.80
C HIS A 32 11.78 -5.96 -7.29
N CYS A 33 11.37 -6.00 -6.02
CA CYS A 33 10.62 -4.93 -5.38
C CYS A 33 11.41 -3.61 -5.42
N ARG A 34 12.70 -3.64 -5.09
CA ARG A 34 13.58 -2.45 -5.15
C ARG A 34 13.60 -1.82 -6.54
N ARG A 35 13.75 -2.64 -7.59
CA ARG A 35 13.72 -2.16 -8.99
C ARG A 35 12.37 -1.59 -9.36
N PHE A 36 11.28 -2.24 -8.97
CA PHE A 36 9.93 -1.76 -9.25
C PHE A 36 9.67 -0.40 -8.60
N ILE A 37 10.04 -0.23 -7.32
CA ILE A 37 9.95 1.04 -6.59
C ILE A 37 10.78 2.13 -7.28
N ALA A 38 12.03 1.82 -7.66
CA ALA A 38 12.92 2.76 -8.34
C ALA A 38 12.38 3.24 -9.70
N LEU A 39 11.56 2.42 -10.38
CA LEU A 39 10.93 2.77 -11.65
C LEU A 39 9.56 3.44 -11.50
N SER A 40 9.00 3.48 -10.30
CA SER A 40 7.64 3.98 -10.08
C SER A 40 7.64 5.50 -9.94
N PRO A 41 6.99 6.26 -10.85
CA PRO A 41 6.77 7.70 -10.69
C PRO A 41 5.52 8.01 -9.86
N PHE A 42 4.73 7.01 -9.49
CA PHE A 42 3.42 7.20 -8.86
C PHE A 42 3.07 6.06 -7.91
N LEU A 43 2.43 6.39 -6.79
CA LEU A 43 1.83 5.44 -5.87
C LEU A 43 0.53 5.98 -5.26
N LEU A 44 -0.26 5.07 -4.70
CA LEU A 44 -1.40 5.39 -3.84
C LEU A 44 -1.04 5.05 -2.39
N LEU A 45 -1.22 6.00 -1.48
CA LEU A 45 -1.11 5.82 -0.04
C LEU A 45 -2.51 5.66 0.56
N ALA A 46 -2.81 4.46 1.06
CA ALA A 46 -4.01 4.17 1.82
C ALA A 46 -3.74 4.32 3.32
N THR A 47 -4.59 5.10 3.99
CA THR A 47 -4.58 5.29 5.45
C THR A 47 -5.98 5.09 6.01
N GLY A 48 -6.11 4.80 7.30
CA GLY A 48 -7.41 4.63 7.95
C GLY A 48 -7.75 5.81 8.88
N GLY A 49 -8.85 6.51 8.62
CA GLY A 49 -9.35 7.61 9.46
C GLY A 49 -10.13 7.18 10.70
N PRO A 50 -10.05 7.93 11.82
CA PRO A 50 -10.48 7.47 13.15
C PRO A 50 -11.95 7.02 13.24
N ASP A 51 -12.81 7.50 12.36
CA ASP A 51 -14.23 7.14 12.22
C ASP A 51 -14.49 5.78 11.53
N GLY A 52 -13.43 5.09 11.10
CA GLY A 52 -13.51 3.81 10.38
C GLY A 52 -13.54 3.97 8.86
N THR A 53 -13.45 5.20 8.34
CA THR A 53 -13.25 5.44 6.90
C THR A 53 -11.80 5.16 6.49
N SER A 54 -11.59 4.98 5.19
CA SER A 54 -10.26 4.89 4.58
C SER A 54 -10.05 6.08 3.66
N ASP A 55 -8.87 6.67 3.72
CA ASP A 55 -8.40 7.69 2.79
C ASP A 55 -7.40 7.09 1.80
N VAL A 56 -7.41 7.57 0.56
CA VAL A 56 -6.45 7.18 -0.48
C VAL A 56 -5.87 8.43 -1.12
N SER A 57 -4.60 8.68 -0.82
CA SER A 57 -3.88 9.85 -1.28
C SER A 57 -2.91 9.49 -2.41
N PRO A 58 -3.08 10.04 -3.63
CA PRO A 58 -2.13 9.83 -4.72
C PRO A 58 -0.83 10.61 -4.47
N ARG A 59 0.31 9.95 -4.65
CA ARG A 59 1.66 10.53 -4.52
C ARG A 59 2.42 10.31 -5.81
N GLY A 60 2.91 11.38 -6.42
CA GLY A 60 3.63 11.31 -7.70
C GLY A 60 4.81 12.26 -7.74
N ASP A 61 5.87 11.82 -8.42
CA ASP A 61 7.12 12.55 -8.61
C ASP A 61 7.97 11.86 -9.69
N ALA A 62 9.22 12.29 -9.90
CA ALA A 62 10.17 11.57 -10.73
C ALA A 62 10.35 10.10 -10.27
N PRO A 63 10.56 9.15 -11.20
CA PRO A 63 10.82 7.75 -10.85
C PRO A 63 11.89 7.60 -9.76
N GLY A 64 11.60 6.79 -8.75
CA GLY A 64 12.54 6.53 -7.64
C GLY A 64 12.49 7.58 -6.53
N PHE A 65 11.43 8.39 -6.44
CA PHE A 65 11.25 9.34 -5.33
C PHE A 65 11.07 8.68 -3.96
N VAL A 66 10.64 7.41 -3.93
CA VAL A 66 10.63 6.61 -2.70
C VAL A 66 11.95 5.88 -2.56
N THR A 67 12.63 6.12 -1.43
CA THR A 67 13.90 5.46 -1.12
C THR A 67 13.65 4.18 -0.33
N VAL A 68 14.33 3.10 -0.70
CA VAL A 68 14.33 1.86 0.08
C VAL A 68 15.53 1.86 1.03
N ALA A 69 15.30 2.15 2.31
CA ALA A 69 16.35 2.29 3.31
C ALA A 69 16.97 0.94 3.70
N ASP A 70 16.13 -0.09 3.88
CA ASP A 70 16.52 -1.47 4.16
C ASP A 70 15.45 -2.45 3.63
N ASP A 71 15.52 -3.74 3.98
CA ASP A 71 14.60 -4.76 3.45
C ASP A 71 13.16 -4.65 4.00
N THR A 72 12.92 -3.74 4.93
CA THR A 72 11.63 -3.54 5.61
C THR A 72 11.19 -2.08 5.71
N THR A 73 12.08 -1.13 5.36
CA THR A 73 11.84 0.30 5.56
C THR A 73 11.86 1.06 4.23
N LEU A 74 10.81 1.87 4.02
CA LEU A 74 10.66 2.80 2.90
C LEU A 74 10.62 4.24 3.41
N LEU A 75 11.24 5.16 2.67
CA LEU A 75 11.18 6.59 2.92
C LEU A 75 10.35 7.23 1.81
N LEU A 76 9.15 7.69 2.16
CA LEU A 76 8.25 8.43 1.28
C LEU A 76 8.42 9.93 1.55
N PRO A 77 8.90 10.75 0.60
CA PRO A 77 9.04 12.18 0.82
C PRO A 77 7.68 12.85 0.92
N ASP A 78 7.53 13.76 1.88
CA ASP A 78 6.43 14.71 1.91
C ASP A 78 6.76 15.89 0.98
N ARG A 79 5.87 16.16 0.02
CA ARG A 79 6.06 17.23 -0.97
C ARG A 79 5.10 18.37 -0.65
N PRO A 80 5.56 19.64 -0.78
CA PRO A 80 4.68 20.79 -0.60
C PRO A 80 3.47 20.69 -1.53
N GLY A 81 2.28 20.83 -0.96
CA GLY A 81 1.02 20.65 -1.67
C GLY A 81 -0.04 21.64 -1.22
N ASN A 82 -1.28 21.17 -1.15
CA ASN A 82 -2.45 21.96 -0.74
C ASN A 82 -2.62 22.04 0.80
N ASN A 83 -1.60 21.69 1.58
CA ASN A 83 -1.61 21.62 3.04
C ASN A 83 -2.74 20.75 3.64
N ARG A 84 -3.28 19.81 2.87
CA ARG A 84 -4.18 18.80 3.42
C ARG A 84 -3.36 17.75 4.18
N LEU A 85 -3.66 17.59 5.46
CA LEU A 85 -2.95 16.68 6.36
C LEU A 85 -3.69 15.36 6.57
N ASP A 86 -4.74 15.06 5.80
CA ASP A 86 -5.64 13.92 6.05
C ASP A 86 -4.86 12.61 6.29
N SER A 87 -3.94 12.26 5.40
CA SER A 87 -3.15 11.04 5.55
C SER A 87 -2.20 11.07 6.76
N LEU A 88 -1.64 12.24 7.11
CA LEU A 88 -0.72 12.40 8.24
C LEU A 88 -1.48 12.34 9.57
N GLU A 89 -2.62 13.01 9.68
CA GLU A 89 -3.52 12.91 10.83
C GLU A 89 -4.02 11.48 11.02
N ASN A 90 -4.35 10.78 9.92
CA ASN A 90 -4.70 9.37 9.97
C ASN A 90 -3.55 8.50 10.47
N ILE A 91 -2.31 8.73 10.03
CA ILE A 91 -1.13 7.98 10.47
C ILE A 91 -0.89 8.16 11.98
N ILE A 92 -0.99 9.40 12.48
CA ILE A 92 -0.87 9.68 13.91
C ILE A 92 -1.93 8.93 14.71
N ALA A 93 -3.18 8.90 14.23
CA ALA A 93 -4.26 8.19 14.91
C ALA A 93 -4.17 6.66 14.78
N ARG A 94 -3.76 6.17 13.61
CA ARG A 94 -3.68 4.76 13.22
C ARG A 94 -2.50 4.55 12.26
N PRO A 95 -1.38 3.98 12.72
CA PRO A 95 -0.15 3.94 11.93
C PRO A 95 -0.19 2.97 10.75
N GLY A 96 -1.22 2.12 10.65
CA GLY A 96 -1.35 1.13 9.57
C GLY A 96 -1.56 1.79 8.21
N VAL A 97 -0.70 1.48 7.26
CA VAL A 97 -0.73 2.03 5.90
C VAL A 97 -0.61 0.95 4.82
N GLY A 98 -1.14 1.25 3.65
CA GLY A 98 -0.93 0.47 2.43
C GLY A 98 -0.40 1.35 1.31
N LEU A 99 0.56 0.86 0.54
CA LEU A 99 1.12 1.50 -0.63
C LEU A 99 0.84 0.64 -1.86
N LEU A 100 0.46 1.27 -2.96
CA LEU A 100 0.36 0.63 -4.28
C LEU A 100 1.21 1.41 -5.29
N PHE A 101 2.32 0.83 -5.71
CA PHE A 101 3.23 1.40 -6.70
C PHE A 101 2.80 1.04 -8.12
N LEU A 102 2.96 1.99 -9.02
CA LEU A 102 2.55 1.91 -10.42
C LEU A 102 3.69 2.35 -11.34
N VAL A 103 3.95 1.58 -12.39
CA VAL A 103 4.93 1.92 -13.45
C VAL A 103 4.16 2.02 -14.78
N PRO A 104 4.18 3.17 -15.48
CA PRO A 104 3.53 3.31 -16.77
C PRO A 104 4.00 2.26 -17.79
N GLY A 105 3.04 1.62 -18.47
CA GLY A 105 3.33 0.57 -19.46
C GLY A 105 3.64 -0.81 -18.88
N VAL A 106 3.53 -0.99 -17.56
CA VAL A 106 3.67 -2.29 -16.88
C VAL A 106 2.30 -2.73 -16.36
N ASP A 107 1.89 -3.95 -16.71
CA ASP A 107 0.58 -4.52 -16.32
C ASP A 107 0.56 -5.12 -14.90
N GLU A 108 1.65 -4.92 -14.16
CA GLU A 108 1.82 -5.38 -12.78
C GLU A 108 1.88 -4.21 -11.80
N THR A 109 1.55 -4.47 -10.55
CA THR A 109 1.63 -3.50 -9.45
C THR A 109 2.36 -4.11 -8.27
N LEU A 110 3.10 -3.29 -7.53
CA LEU A 110 3.69 -3.70 -6.25
C LEU A 110 2.90 -3.12 -5.08
N ARG A 111 2.42 -3.99 -4.19
CA ARG A 111 1.77 -3.59 -2.94
C ARG A 111 2.70 -3.79 -1.75
N VAL A 112 2.80 -2.78 -0.90
CA VAL A 112 3.50 -2.85 0.39
C VAL A 112 2.52 -2.47 1.48
N ASN A 113 2.42 -3.25 2.55
CA ASN A 113 1.62 -2.91 3.72
C ASN A 113 2.52 -2.90 4.94
N GLY A 114 2.28 -1.97 5.86
CA GLY A 114 3.10 -1.83 7.06
C GLY A 114 2.57 -0.73 7.95
N THR A 115 3.48 -0.10 8.67
CA THR A 115 3.20 1.06 9.53
C THR A 115 4.02 2.26 9.10
N ALA A 116 3.53 3.46 9.39
CA ALA A 116 4.23 4.74 9.17
C ALA A 116 4.29 5.55 10.49
N GLU A 117 5.27 6.45 10.55
CA GLU A 117 5.53 7.37 11.67
C GLU A 117 5.94 8.75 11.16
#